data_AF-A0A915BIF4-F1
#
_entry.id   AF-A0A915BIF4-F1
#
_cell.length_a   1.000
_cell.length_b   1.000
_cell.length_c   1.000
_cell.angle_alpha   90.00
_cell.angle_beta   90.00
_cell.angle_gamma   90.00
#
_symmetry.space_group_name_H-M   'P 1'
#
loop_
_entity.id
_entity.type
_entity.pdbx_description
1 polymer ?
#
loop_
_entity_poly.entity_id
_entity_poly.type
_entity_poly.pdbx_seq_one_letter_code
_entity_poly.pdbx_strand_id
1 'polypeptide(L)'
;LQISGLCWSSLCPHRVSDLYGRMGLTRITPICGYLMKRRVVCDRLMTTAMFIEDIDHLTGERRWRVVDEDYDLAQEIARSGFADMLHDTQRNRMFDQALRAVIDEVHRRGERAHVLDIGAGTGLLSLMAARAGAERVTAVEVFKPMADCAKKIISASNYSSIIELISSRSTDLSFEDMNAKPNIIVAEVFDTELIGEGALRTFKEAHQKLVVKSCRVVPSSARVWILPVQSDFLTHFHRTPSQNLRTPFADCPGAAAIFDVQLSQLPRESIKMLSEPFIAFRFNFEDGNSIK
;
A
#
# COMPACT_ATOMS: atom_id res chain seq x y z
N LEU A 1 0.07 12.62 -23.97
CA LEU A 1 0.61 13.85 -23.37
C LEU A 1 1.64 13.42 -22.33
N GLN A 2 2.89 13.82 -22.55
CA GLN A 2 4.11 13.36 -21.87
C GLN A 2 4.06 13.53 -20.35
N ILE A 3 4.56 12.52 -19.63
CA ILE A 3 5.11 12.67 -18.29
C ILE A 3 6.52 12.07 -18.34
N SER A 4 7.52 12.93 -18.13
CA SER A 4 8.93 12.60 -17.99
C SER A 4 9.26 12.53 -16.50
N GLY A 5 9.47 11.33 -15.97
CA GLY A 5 10.07 11.10 -14.65
C GLY A 5 11.52 10.70 -14.85
N LEU A 6 12.45 11.59 -14.50
CA LEU A 6 13.89 11.30 -14.46
C LEU A 6 14.19 10.45 -13.23
N CYS A 7 14.59 9.20 -13.42
CA CYS A 7 15.16 8.37 -12.36
C CYS A 7 16.68 8.44 -12.45
N TRP A 8 17.33 9.01 -11.42
CA TRP A 8 18.78 8.97 -11.27
C TRP A 8 19.17 7.61 -10.69
N SER A 9 19.81 6.79 -11.51
CA SER A 9 20.48 5.56 -11.08
C SER A 9 21.87 5.88 -10.49
N SER A 10 22.23 5.08 -9.47
CA SER A 10 23.59 4.72 -9.04
C SER A 10 24.49 5.78 -8.39
N LEU A 11 24.68 5.65 -7.06
CA LEU A 11 25.96 5.90 -6.39
C LEU A 11 26.22 4.78 -5.37
N CYS A 12 27.28 4.01 -5.62
CA CYS A 12 27.79 2.94 -4.75
C CYS A 12 28.33 3.48 -3.40
N PRO A 13 28.37 2.65 -2.35
CA PRO A 13 28.87 3.06 -1.03
C PRO A 13 30.39 2.91 -0.95
N HIS A 14 31.09 4.01 -0.64
CA HIS A 14 32.50 3.96 -0.22
C HIS A 14 32.63 4.02 1.31
N ARG A 15 33.39 3.05 1.80
CA ARG A 15 34.03 2.89 3.12
C ARG A 15 34.20 4.18 3.93
N VAL A 16 33.76 4.14 5.18
CA VAL A 16 34.26 5.01 6.24
C VAL A 16 35.00 4.15 7.26
N SER A 17 36.31 4.04 7.05
CA SER A 17 37.28 3.63 8.07
C SER A 17 38.41 4.64 7.97
N ASP A 18 38.51 5.52 8.97
CA ASP A 18 39.76 6.09 9.50
C ASP A 18 39.49 7.41 10.22
N LEU A 19 39.68 7.41 11.55
CA LEU A 19 40.12 8.57 12.31
C LEU A 19 40.70 8.11 13.64
N TYR A 20 41.86 7.46 13.55
CA TYR A 20 42.84 7.41 14.64
C TYR A 20 43.91 8.46 14.36
N GLY A 21 44.06 9.45 15.26
CA GLY A 21 45.05 10.50 15.06
C GLY A 21 45.23 11.48 16.21
N ARG A 22 46.07 11.08 17.18
CA ARG A 22 47.03 11.89 17.96
C ARG A 22 46.54 13.04 18.86
N MET A 23 46.87 12.89 20.14
CA MET A 23 47.58 13.81 21.08
C MET A 23 47.09 13.41 22.48
N GLY A 24 47.86 13.29 23.56
CA GLY A 24 49.20 13.70 23.97
C GLY A 24 49.27 13.39 25.48
N LEU A 25 50.45 13.10 26.01
CA LEU A 25 50.71 12.65 27.38
C LEU A 25 50.19 13.60 28.48
N THR A 26 49.81 13.06 29.64
CA THR A 26 50.56 13.19 30.93
C THR A 26 49.88 12.47 32.11
N ARG A 27 50.71 11.95 33.02
CA ARG A 27 50.40 11.13 34.22
C ARG A 27 49.61 11.92 35.29
N ILE A 28 48.84 11.23 36.14
CA ILE A 28 48.83 11.34 37.63
C ILE A 28 48.02 10.16 38.25
N THR A 29 48.45 9.78 39.46
CA THR A 29 48.23 8.61 40.35
C THR A 29 46.80 8.32 40.88
N PRO A 30 46.59 7.14 41.52
CA PRO A 30 45.27 6.59 41.89
C PRO A 30 44.85 6.89 43.34
N ILE A 31 43.58 7.21 43.60
CA ILE A 31 42.99 7.19 44.95
C ILE A 31 41.51 6.76 44.91
N CYS A 32 41.26 5.60 45.53
CA CYS A 32 40.14 5.17 46.38
C CYS A 32 38.76 5.87 46.31
N GLY A 33 37.72 5.05 46.11
CA GLY A 33 36.51 5.04 46.96
C GLY A 33 35.31 5.89 46.52
N TYR A 34 34.25 5.24 46.03
CA TYR A 34 32.98 5.06 46.76
C TYR A 34 31.94 4.39 45.85
N LEU A 35 31.37 3.29 46.35
CA LEU A 35 30.19 2.66 45.79
C LEU A 35 28.99 3.62 45.88
N MET A 36 28.38 3.95 44.74
CA MET A 36 26.95 4.21 44.68
C MET A 36 26.31 3.24 43.69
N LYS A 37 25.70 2.18 44.24
CA LYS A 37 24.71 1.36 43.54
C LYS A 37 23.50 2.24 43.22
N ARG A 38 23.47 2.84 42.03
CA ARG A 38 22.20 3.19 41.39
C ARG A 38 21.73 1.97 40.62
N ARG A 39 20.74 1.28 41.18
CA ARG A 39 19.86 0.38 40.44
C ARG A 39 19.23 1.21 39.32
N VAL A 40 19.74 1.07 38.11
CA VAL A 40 18.93 1.32 36.92
C VAL A 40 17.95 0.15 36.90
N VAL A 41 16.71 0.43 37.32
CA VAL A 41 15.59 -0.43 36.98
C VAL A 41 15.52 -0.37 35.47
N CYS A 42 15.99 -1.43 34.83
CA CYS A 42 15.80 -1.68 33.42
C CYS A 42 14.29 -1.89 33.28
N ASP A 43 13.56 -0.82 32.94
CA ASP A 43 12.20 -0.95 32.45
C ASP A 43 12.28 -1.93 31.28
N ARG A 44 11.59 -3.05 31.43
CA ARG A 44 11.37 -4.00 30.35
C ARG A 44 10.73 -3.21 29.21
N LEU A 45 11.52 -2.87 28.20
CA LEU A 45 11.00 -2.68 26.85
C LEU A 45 10.24 -3.97 26.54
N MET A 46 8.92 -3.91 26.59
CA MET A 46 8.09 -4.94 25.98
C MET A 46 8.38 -4.87 24.49
N THR A 47 9.30 -5.71 24.03
CA THR A 47 9.55 -5.92 22.62
C THR A 47 8.29 -6.50 22.04
N THR A 48 7.55 -5.62 21.37
CA THR A 48 6.29 -5.97 20.73
C THR A 48 6.69 -6.68 19.45
N ALA A 49 6.58 -8.01 19.44
CA ALA A 49 6.81 -8.81 18.25
C ALA A 49 5.98 -8.21 17.09
N MET A 50 6.67 -7.69 16.08
CA MET A 50 6.02 -7.09 14.92
C MET A 50 5.74 -8.19 13.91
N PHE A 51 4.50 -8.29 13.48
CA PHE A 51 4.08 -9.30 12.52
C PHE A 51 3.93 -8.65 11.15
N ILE A 52 4.66 -9.16 10.16
CA ILE A 52 4.51 -8.76 8.76
C ILE A 52 3.78 -9.86 8.02
N GLU A 53 2.88 -9.44 7.15
CA GLU A 53 2.13 -10.34 6.30
C GLU A 53 3.03 -10.95 5.24
N ASP A 54 2.97 -12.28 5.15
CA ASP A 54 3.62 -13.09 4.12
C ASP A 54 2.52 -13.89 3.42
N ILE A 55 2.49 -13.90 2.10
CA ILE A 55 1.53 -14.72 1.35
C ILE A 55 2.26 -15.97 0.89
N ASP A 56 1.79 -17.14 1.32
CA ASP A 56 2.27 -18.39 0.76
C ASP A 56 1.90 -18.44 -0.73
N HIS A 57 2.89 -18.27 -1.60
CA HIS A 57 2.68 -18.21 -3.04
C HIS A 57 2.22 -19.55 -3.66
N LEU A 58 2.30 -20.67 -2.92
CA LEU A 58 1.83 -21.97 -3.38
C LEU A 58 0.38 -22.25 -2.96
N THR A 59 0.00 -21.86 -1.74
CA THR A 59 -1.34 -22.14 -1.20
C THR A 59 -2.29 -20.94 -1.26
N GLY A 60 -1.76 -19.74 -1.43
CA GLY A 60 -2.50 -18.48 -1.31
C GLY A 60 -2.84 -18.11 0.16
N GLU A 61 -2.38 -18.90 1.13
CA GLU A 61 -2.66 -18.65 2.55
C GLU A 61 -1.77 -17.53 3.09
N ARG A 62 -2.39 -16.54 3.73
CA ARG A 62 -1.68 -15.45 4.42
C ARG A 62 -1.13 -15.96 5.75
N ARG A 63 0.18 -15.83 5.94
CA ARG A 63 0.92 -16.14 7.15
C ARG A 63 1.40 -14.84 7.79
N TRP A 64 1.64 -14.89 9.09
CA TRP A 64 2.28 -13.82 9.82
C TRP A 64 3.70 -14.22 10.13
N ARG A 65 4.67 -13.46 9.61
CA ARG A 65 6.08 -13.61 9.99
C ARG A 65 6.36 -12.66 11.14
N VAL A 66 6.80 -13.20 12.27
CA VAL A 66 7.41 -12.38 13.33
C VAL A 66 8.71 -11.87 12.79
N VAL A 67 8.90 -10.55 12.86
CA VAL A 67 10.09 -9.93 12.32
C VAL A 67 10.97 -9.45 13.44
N ASP A 68 12.28 -9.64 13.24
CA ASP A 68 13.31 -9.41 14.24
C ASP A 68 13.34 -7.94 14.69
N GLU A 69 13.92 -7.68 15.86
CA GLU A 69 14.03 -6.31 16.40
C GLU A 69 14.83 -5.37 15.47
N ASP A 70 15.66 -5.95 14.60
CA ASP A 70 16.46 -5.27 13.57
C ASP A 70 15.68 -5.04 12.25
N TYR A 71 14.37 -5.27 12.21
CA TYR A 71 13.57 -5.00 11.01
C TYR A 71 13.59 -3.52 10.68
N ASP A 72 14.11 -3.19 9.49
CA ASP A 72 14.19 -1.82 9.01
C ASP A 72 12.82 -1.32 8.55
N LEU A 73 11.99 -0.98 9.52
CA LEU A 73 10.71 -0.32 9.35
C LEU A 73 10.85 0.96 8.52
N ALA A 74 11.99 1.65 8.63
CA ALA A 74 12.25 2.83 7.83
C ALA A 74 12.43 2.47 6.35
N GLN A 75 13.01 1.32 6.03
CA GLN A 75 13.08 0.80 4.67
C GLN A 75 11.72 0.36 4.13
N GLU A 76 10.84 -0.23 4.94
CA GLU A 76 9.47 -0.56 4.52
C GLU A 76 8.64 0.71 4.26
N ILE A 77 8.72 1.70 5.14
CA ILE A 77 8.09 3.02 4.94
C ILE A 77 8.68 3.72 3.70
N ALA A 78 9.99 3.62 3.47
CA ALA A 78 10.63 4.22 2.31
C ALA A 78 10.22 3.54 0.99
N ARG A 79 9.89 2.24 1.01
CA ARG A 79 9.55 1.44 -0.18
C ARG A 79 8.06 1.35 -0.49
N SER A 80 7.19 1.73 0.43
CA SER A 80 5.74 1.55 0.33
C SER A 80 5.05 2.52 -0.64
N GLY A 81 5.80 3.27 -1.45
CA GLY A 81 5.26 4.09 -2.54
C GLY A 81 4.37 5.26 -2.12
N PHE A 82 4.11 5.45 -0.81
CA PHE A 82 3.17 6.44 -0.28
C PHE A 82 3.47 7.86 -0.78
N ALA A 83 4.75 8.24 -0.90
CA ALA A 83 5.13 9.56 -1.35
C ALA A 83 4.75 9.81 -2.83
N ASP A 84 5.05 8.87 -3.72
CA ASP A 84 4.72 8.98 -5.14
C ASP A 84 3.20 9.00 -5.35
N MET A 85 2.49 8.15 -4.60
CA MET A 85 1.03 8.10 -4.55
C MET A 85 0.40 9.43 -4.09
N LEU A 86 0.99 10.10 -3.10
CA LEU A 86 0.56 11.45 -2.67
C LEU A 86 0.83 12.53 -3.74
N HIS A 87 1.87 12.35 -4.54
CA HIS A 87 2.19 13.24 -5.66
C HIS A 87 1.43 12.93 -6.95
N ASP A 88 0.70 11.81 -7.03
CA ASP A 88 -0.23 11.53 -8.13
C ASP A 88 -1.47 12.43 -8.05
N THR A 89 -1.34 13.62 -8.65
CA THR A 89 -2.41 14.62 -8.69
C THR A 89 -3.64 14.15 -9.44
N GLN A 90 -3.50 13.27 -10.44
CA GLN A 90 -4.65 12.78 -11.21
C GLN A 90 -5.46 11.81 -10.37
N ARG A 91 -4.81 10.81 -9.78
CA ARG A 91 -5.42 9.85 -8.85
C ARG A 91 -6.17 10.58 -7.74
N ASN A 92 -5.48 11.49 -7.05
CA ASN A 92 -6.05 12.21 -5.91
C ASN A 92 -7.24 13.09 -6.30
N ARG A 93 -7.23 13.70 -7.49
CA ARG A 93 -8.38 14.47 -8.02
C ARG A 93 -9.57 13.56 -8.34
N MET A 94 -9.33 12.40 -8.93
CA MET A 94 -10.40 11.47 -9.30
C MET A 94 -11.11 10.90 -8.07
N PHE A 95 -10.35 10.53 -7.03
CA PHE A 95 -10.94 10.12 -5.75
C PHE A 95 -11.74 11.24 -5.08
N ASP A 96 -11.20 12.47 -5.02
CA ASP A 96 -11.92 13.61 -4.42
C ASP A 96 -13.24 13.90 -5.16
N GLN A 97 -13.23 13.87 -6.50
CA GLN A 97 -14.43 14.08 -7.31
C GLN A 97 -15.46 12.96 -7.11
N ALA A 98 -15.02 11.71 -7.08
CA ALA A 98 -15.90 10.56 -6.88
C ALA A 98 -16.53 10.57 -5.48
N LEU A 99 -15.74 10.86 -4.45
CA LEU A 99 -16.23 10.97 -3.07
C LEU A 99 -17.29 12.07 -2.93
N ARG A 100 -17.05 13.26 -3.48
CA ARG A 100 -18.06 14.34 -3.50
C ARG A 100 -19.35 13.89 -4.17
N ALA A 101 -19.25 13.30 -5.37
CA ALA A 101 -20.43 12.86 -6.11
C ALA A 101 -21.24 11.80 -5.37
N VAL A 102 -20.58 10.83 -4.73
CA VAL A 102 -21.24 9.76 -3.97
C VAL A 102 -21.84 10.28 -2.66
N ILE A 103 -21.15 11.15 -1.94
CA ILE A 103 -21.66 11.77 -0.70
C ILE A 103 -22.87 12.66 -1.01
N ASP A 104 -22.78 13.50 -2.04
CA ASP A 104 -23.91 14.32 -2.52
C ASP A 104 -25.11 13.46 -2.95
N GLU A 105 -24.86 12.29 -3.55
CA GLU A 105 -25.91 11.32 -3.87
C GLU A 105 -26.59 10.77 -2.62
N VAL A 106 -25.84 10.38 -1.60
CA VAL A 106 -26.38 9.89 -0.32
C VAL A 106 -27.20 10.98 0.38
N HIS A 107 -26.70 12.22 0.44
CA HIS A 107 -27.44 13.33 1.02
C HIS A 107 -28.73 13.65 0.26
N ARG A 108 -28.73 13.58 -1.08
CA ARG A 108 -29.96 13.76 -1.89
C ARG A 108 -31.03 12.69 -1.62
N ARG A 109 -30.64 11.52 -1.11
CA ARG A 109 -31.58 10.48 -0.65
C ARG A 109 -32.13 10.75 0.75
N GLY A 110 -31.68 11.81 1.42
CA GLY A 110 -32.03 12.13 2.80
C GLY A 110 -31.31 11.26 3.84
N GLU A 111 -30.25 10.56 3.43
CA GLU A 111 -29.44 9.71 4.28
C GLU A 111 -28.19 10.45 4.77
N ARG A 112 -27.65 10.04 5.92
CA ARG A 112 -26.35 10.52 6.41
C ARG A 112 -25.23 9.70 5.77
N ALA A 113 -24.16 10.34 5.35
CA ALA A 113 -23.00 9.68 4.75
C ALA A 113 -22.06 9.16 5.85
N HIS A 114 -21.93 7.83 5.94
CA HIS A 114 -20.93 7.16 6.76
C HIS A 114 -19.98 6.40 5.83
N VAL A 115 -18.74 6.88 5.76
CA VAL A 115 -17.70 6.36 4.88
C VAL A 115 -16.81 5.37 5.63
N LEU A 116 -16.52 4.23 5.00
CA LEU A 116 -15.47 3.28 5.37
C LEU A 116 -14.27 3.48 4.44
N ASP A 117 -13.15 3.95 4.96
CA ASP A 117 -11.89 4.10 4.23
C ASP A 117 -10.96 2.92 4.54
N ILE A 118 -10.79 2.00 3.60
CA ILE A 118 -9.98 0.77 3.78
C ILE A 118 -8.61 0.96 3.14
N GLY A 119 -7.56 0.77 3.93
CA GLY A 119 -6.19 1.09 3.51
C GLY A 119 -5.95 2.59 3.61
N ALA A 120 -6.30 3.18 4.75
CA ALA A 120 -6.35 4.64 4.90
C ALA A 120 -4.99 5.31 4.67
N GLY A 121 -3.87 4.62 4.86
CA GLY A 121 -2.51 5.11 4.65
C GLY A 121 -2.24 6.34 5.51
N THR A 122 -2.20 7.52 4.89
CA THR A 122 -2.04 8.81 5.60
C THR A 122 -3.35 9.44 6.07
N GLY A 123 -4.50 8.84 5.73
CA GLY A 123 -5.83 9.38 5.95
C GLY A 123 -6.29 10.38 4.87
N LEU A 124 -5.61 10.45 3.71
CA LEU A 124 -5.95 11.41 2.65
C LEU A 124 -7.40 11.27 2.18
N LEU A 125 -7.85 10.04 1.89
CA LEU A 125 -9.21 9.79 1.39
C LEU A 125 -10.25 10.04 2.48
N SER A 126 -9.95 9.67 3.72
CA SER A 126 -10.74 10.04 4.90
C SER A 126 -10.93 11.55 5.05
N LEU A 127 -9.86 12.34 4.86
CA LEU A 127 -9.93 13.82 4.90
C LEU A 127 -10.74 14.38 3.71
N MET A 128 -10.61 13.79 2.52
CA MET A 128 -11.43 14.17 1.36
C MET A 128 -12.92 13.90 1.62
N ALA A 129 -13.25 12.74 2.18
CA ALA A 129 -14.62 12.36 2.54
C ALA A 129 -15.20 13.31 3.61
N ALA A 130 -14.47 13.58 4.69
CA ALA A 130 -14.91 14.50 5.73
C ALA A 130 -15.09 15.93 5.18
N ARG A 131 -14.16 16.40 4.33
CA ARG A 131 -14.27 17.70 3.65
C ARG A 131 -15.48 17.78 2.70
N ALA A 132 -15.81 16.68 2.04
CA ALA A 132 -16.97 16.57 1.16
C ALA A 132 -18.31 16.54 1.92
N GLY A 133 -18.29 16.50 3.27
CA GLY A 133 -19.48 16.59 4.09
C GLY A 133 -19.96 15.27 4.69
N ALA A 134 -19.14 14.21 4.65
CA ALA A 134 -19.46 12.99 5.37
C ALA A 134 -19.62 13.25 6.87
N GLU A 135 -20.70 12.76 7.46
CA GLU A 135 -20.98 12.95 8.89
C GLU A 135 -20.14 12.04 9.78
N ARG A 136 -19.66 10.92 9.23
CA ARG A 136 -18.75 10.00 9.92
C ARG A 136 -17.82 9.33 8.91
N VAL A 137 -16.57 9.18 9.29
CA VAL A 137 -15.60 8.37 8.55
C VAL A 137 -14.96 7.37 9.50
N THR A 138 -14.99 6.09 9.14
CA THR A 138 -14.23 5.03 9.80
C THR A 138 -13.06 4.67 8.89
N ALA A 139 -11.86 5.04 9.30
CA ALA A 139 -10.62 4.77 8.58
C ALA A 139 -9.97 3.50 9.14
N VAL A 140 -9.50 2.61 8.28
CA VAL A 140 -8.90 1.32 8.64
C VAL A 140 -7.52 1.22 8.01
N GLU A 141 -6.50 1.06 8.84
CA GLU A 141 -5.11 0.89 8.40
C GLU A 141 -4.44 -0.26 9.16
N VAL A 142 -3.88 -1.21 8.41
CA VAL A 142 -3.25 -2.41 8.98
C VAL A 142 -1.81 -2.14 9.41
N PHE A 143 -1.10 -1.29 8.67
CA PHE A 143 0.31 -1.03 8.90
C PHE A 143 0.46 0.04 9.99
N LYS A 144 0.80 -0.42 11.20
CA LYS A 144 0.85 0.38 12.42
C LYS A 144 1.60 1.72 12.29
N PRO A 145 2.77 1.82 11.65
CA PRO A 145 3.47 3.10 11.50
C PRO A 145 2.67 4.11 10.67
N MET A 146 1.96 3.63 9.65
CA MET A 146 1.07 4.47 8.84
C MET A 146 -0.20 4.82 9.58
N ALA A 147 -0.77 3.92 10.37
CA ALA A 147 -1.87 4.26 11.27
C ALA A 147 -1.46 5.36 12.27
N ASP A 148 -0.24 5.31 12.82
CA ASP A 148 0.27 6.36 13.71
C ASP A 148 0.50 7.69 12.96
N CYS A 149 0.93 7.62 11.70
CA CYS A 149 1.04 8.78 10.82
C CYS A 149 -0.34 9.42 10.56
N ALA A 150 -1.31 8.63 10.10
CA ALA A 150 -2.69 9.06 9.86
C ALA A 150 -3.31 9.66 11.12
N LYS A 151 -3.11 9.04 12.28
CA LYS A 151 -3.62 9.57 13.56
C LYS A 151 -3.12 10.98 13.83
N LYS A 152 -1.84 11.26 13.60
CA LYS A 152 -1.25 12.60 13.76
C LYS A 152 -1.84 13.59 12.77
N ILE A 153 -1.94 13.20 11.50
CA ILE A 153 -2.50 14.03 10.42
C ILE A 153 -3.97 14.37 10.70
N ILE A 154 -4.79 13.37 11.04
CA ILE A 154 -6.21 13.53 11.36
C ILE A 154 -6.37 14.42 12.60
N SER A 155 -5.57 14.21 13.64
CA SER A 155 -5.63 15.02 14.87
C SER A 155 -5.26 16.49 14.64
N ALA A 156 -4.37 16.76 13.69
CA ALA A 156 -3.98 18.11 13.29
C ALA A 156 -4.98 18.77 12.32
N SER A 157 -5.98 18.03 11.84
CA SER A 157 -7.01 18.52 10.92
C SER A 157 -8.25 19.06 11.66
N ASN A 158 -9.12 19.76 10.93
CA ASN A 158 -10.41 20.21 11.43
C ASN A 158 -11.48 19.09 11.47
N TYR A 159 -11.10 17.83 11.19
CA TYR A 159 -12.03 16.71 11.01
C TYR A 159 -11.83 15.59 12.05
N SER A 160 -11.05 15.83 13.10
CA SER A 160 -10.73 14.83 14.14
C SER A 160 -11.97 14.30 14.88
N SER A 161 -13.06 15.06 14.94
CA SER A 161 -14.34 14.61 15.52
C SER A 161 -15.20 13.78 14.57
N ILE A 162 -14.86 13.76 13.27
CA ILE A 162 -15.61 13.07 12.22
C ILE A 162 -14.93 11.74 11.85
N ILE A 163 -13.59 11.73 11.87
CA ILE A 163 -12.77 10.61 11.43
C ILE A 163 -12.30 9.78 12.63
N GLU A 164 -12.72 8.53 12.68
CA GLU A 164 -12.25 7.52 13.62
C GLU A 164 -11.27 6.58 12.92
N LEU A 165 -10.05 6.46 13.43
CA LEU A 165 -9.04 5.55 12.89
C LEU A 165 -8.96 4.27 13.71
N ILE A 166 -9.10 3.13 13.03
CA ILE A 166 -8.93 1.79 13.58
C ILE A 166 -7.66 1.18 12.99
N SER A 167 -6.67 0.90 13.85
CA SER A 167 -5.43 0.23 13.46
C SER A 167 -5.68 -1.28 13.40
N SER A 168 -6.22 -1.76 12.30
CA SER A 168 -6.57 -3.17 12.08
C SER A 168 -6.63 -3.48 10.58
N ARG A 169 -6.77 -4.75 10.23
CA ARG A 169 -7.15 -5.16 8.88
C ARG A 169 -8.66 -5.21 8.77
N SER A 170 -9.21 -4.74 7.65
CA SER A 170 -10.66 -4.77 7.40
C SER A 170 -11.28 -6.17 7.48
N THR A 171 -10.57 -7.22 7.08
CA THR A 171 -11.06 -8.62 7.14
C THR A 171 -11.23 -9.15 8.56
N ASP A 172 -10.49 -8.56 9.50
CA ASP A 172 -10.46 -8.96 10.91
C ASP A 172 -11.45 -8.14 11.75
N LEU A 173 -12.03 -7.09 11.17
CA LEU A 173 -13.08 -6.30 11.79
C LEU A 173 -14.43 -7.01 11.70
N SER A 174 -15.22 -6.82 12.75
CA SER A 174 -16.64 -7.14 12.76
C SER A 174 -17.48 -5.86 12.82
N PHE A 175 -18.80 -5.98 12.72
CA PHE A 175 -19.64 -4.79 12.81
C PHE A 175 -19.63 -4.21 14.23
N GLU A 176 -19.37 -5.04 15.25
CA GLU A 176 -19.31 -4.65 16.66
C GLU A 176 -18.14 -3.70 16.95
N ASP A 177 -17.08 -3.75 16.13
CA ASP A 177 -15.98 -2.79 16.16
C ASP A 177 -16.39 -1.40 15.63
N MET A 178 -17.59 -1.28 15.04
CA MET A 178 -18.13 -0.05 14.49
C MET A 178 -19.48 0.31 15.12
N ASN A 179 -19.64 1.56 15.52
CA ASN A 179 -20.91 2.02 16.14
C ASN A 179 -22.12 1.98 15.17
N ALA A 180 -21.88 2.00 13.87
CA ALA A 180 -22.89 1.92 12.83
C ALA A 180 -22.29 1.32 11.55
N LYS A 181 -23.12 0.69 10.72
CA LYS A 181 -22.68 0.18 9.41
C LYS A 181 -22.52 1.32 8.40
N PRO A 182 -21.34 1.49 7.79
CA PRO A 182 -21.13 2.47 6.73
C PRO A 182 -22.01 2.20 5.50
N ASN A 183 -22.34 3.26 4.76
CA ASN A 183 -23.08 3.21 3.49
C ASN A 183 -22.26 3.65 2.28
N ILE A 184 -20.98 3.98 2.49
CA ILE A 184 -20.01 4.25 1.42
C ILE A 184 -18.71 3.52 1.76
N ILE A 185 -18.11 2.83 0.80
CA ILE A 185 -16.72 2.34 0.87
C ILE A 185 -15.87 3.22 -0.03
N VAL A 186 -14.71 3.63 0.47
CA VAL A 186 -13.60 4.07 -0.35
C VAL A 186 -12.39 3.20 -0.05
N ALA A 187 -11.70 2.73 -1.08
CA ALA A 187 -10.48 1.95 -0.90
C ALA A 187 -9.56 2.14 -2.10
N GLU A 188 -8.29 2.35 -1.81
CA GLU A 188 -7.20 2.37 -2.78
C GLU A 188 -6.21 1.28 -2.37
N VAL A 189 -6.51 0.07 -2.83
CA VAL A 189 -5.81 -1.18 -2.48
C VAL A 189 -5.51 -1.96 -3.76
N PHE A 190 -5.03 -1.23 -4.77
CA PHE A 190 -4.83 -1.71 -6.13
C PHE A 190 -3.36 -1.53 -6.52
N ASP A 191 -2.77 -2.58 -7.06
CA ASP A 191 -1.48 -2.56 -7.71
C ASP A 191 -1.63 -2.48 -9.24
N THR A 192 -0.50 -2.60 -9.95
CA THR A 192 -0.47 -2.64 -11.43
C THR A 192 -1.32 -3.79 -12.00
N GLU A 193 -1.43 -4.93 -11.31
CA GLU A 193 -2.28 -6.07 -11.71
C GLU A 193 -3.74 -5.90 -11.29
N LEU A 194 -4.10 -4.78 -10.66
CA LEU A 194 -5.37 -4.49 -10.02
C LEU A 194 -5.65 -5.33 -8.76
N ILE A 195 -5.36 -6.63 -8.76
CA ILE A 195 -5.81 -7.56 -7.71
C ILE A 195 -4.70 -8.07 -6.78
N GLY A 196 -3.44 -7.73 -7.02
CA GLY A 196 -2.29 -8.32 -6.30
C GLY A 196 -2.20 -7.91 -4.83
N GLU A 197 -2.80 -6.78 -4.46
CA GLU A 197 -2.91 -6.32 -3.06
C GLU A 197 -4.13 -6.91 -2.32
N GLY A 198 -4.90 -7.78 -2.97
CA GLY A 198 -6.05 -8.46 -2.36
C GLY A 198 -7.36 -7.68 -2.39
N ALA A 199 -7.50 -6.70 -3.30
CA ALA A 199 -8.69 -5.89 -3.50
C ALA A 199 -9.99 -6.70 -3.48
N LEU A 200 -10.03 -7.84 -4.19
CA LEU A 200 -11.23 -8.69 -4.30
C LEU A 200 -11.73 -9.16 -2.94
N ARG A 201 -10.83 -9.71 -2.11
CA ARG A 201 -11.18 -10.18 -0.77
C ARG A 201 -11.62 -9.02 0.12
N THR A 202 -10.90 -7.91 0.06
CA THR A 202 -11.20 -6.69 0.82
C THR A 202 -12.63 -6.19 0.56
N PHE A 203 -13.02 -6.01 -0.71
CA PHE A 203 -14.37 -5.57 -1.05
C PHE A 203 -15.43 -6.63 -0.69
N LYS A 204 -15.17 -7.90 -1.00
CA LYS A 204 -16.12 -9.01 -0.75
C LYS A 204 -16.48 -9.12 0.74
N GLU A 205 -15.47 -9.16 1.61
CA GLU A 205 -15.70 -9.29 3.05
C GLU A 205 -16.28 -8.00 3.65
N ALA A 206 -15.91 -6.82 3.15
CA ALA A 206 -16.51 -5.56 3.58
C ALA A 206 -18.02 -5.55 3.31
N HIS A 207 -18.47 -5.99 2.13
CA HIS A 207 -19.89 -6.15 1.80
C HIS A 207 -20.62 -7.15 2.69
N GLN A 208 -19.97 -8.24 3.06
CA GLN A 208 -20.58 -9.28 3.89
C GLN A 208 -20.73 -8.85 5.35
N LYS A 209 -19.72 -8.16 5.89
CA LYS A 209 -19.59 -7.93 7.34
C LYS A 209 -19.86 -6.48 7.73
N LEU A 210 -19.27 -5.54 7.00
CA LEU A 210 -19.00 -4.19 7.49
C LEU A 210 -20.08 -3.17 7.08
N VAL A 211 -20.60 -3.26 5.85
CA VAL A 211 -21.46 -2.20 5.30
C VAL A 211 -22.94 -2.61 5.15
N VAL A 212 -23.79 -1.62 4.85
CA VAL A 212 -25.19 -1.85 4.50
C VAL A 212 -25.33 -2.42 3.08
N LYS A 213 -26.45 -3.09 2.78
CA LYS A 213 -26.68 -3.72 1.47
C LYS A 213 -26.74 -2.75 0.29
N SER A 214 -27.11 -1.48 0.52
CA SER A 214 -27.22 -0.43 -0.50
C SER A 214 -25.97 0.45 -0.59
N CYS A 215 -24.83 -0.05 -0.12
CA CYS A 215 -23.57 0.68 -0.06
C CYS A 215 -23.09 1.13 -1.45
N ARG A 216 -22.58 2.36 -1.56
CA ARG A 216 -21.85 2.85 -2.73
C ARG A 216 -20.36 2.59 -2.56
N VAL A 217 -19.63 2.33 -3.64
CA VAL A 217 -18.18 2.07 -3.56
C VAL A 217 -17.39 2.99 -4.48
N VAL A 218 -16.28 3.52 -3.97
CA VAL A 218 -15.30 4.31 -4.72
C VAL A 218 -13.95 3.58 -4.70
N PRO A 219 -13.45 3.09 -5.85
CA PRO A 219 -14.11 3.04 -7.16
C PRO A 219 -15.20 1.96 -7.24
N SER A 220 -16.23 2.18 -8.06
CA SER A 220 -17.36 1.25 -8.17
C SER A 220 -17.07 0.01 -9.03
N SER A 221 -16.18 0.14 -10.03
CA SER A 221 -15.86 -0.94 -10.96
C SER A 221 -14.48 -0.76 -11.57
N ALA A 222 -13.91 -1.85 -12.10
CA ALA A 222 -12.64 -1.84 -12.82
C ALA A 222 -12.66 -2.78 -14.04
N ARG A 223 -11.72 -2.55 -14.96
CA ARG A 223 -11.54 -3.35 -16.17
C ARG A 223 -10.06 -3.59 -16.42
N VAL A 224 -9.69 -4.84 -16.69
CA VAL A 224 -8.33 -5.21 -17.12
C VAL A 224 -8.36 -5.41 -18.63
N TRP A 225 -7.43 -4.75 -19.32
CA TRP A 225 -7.30 -4.80 -20.77
C TRP A 225 -6.07 -5.59 -21.18
N ILE A 226 -6.17 -6.32 -22.27
CA ILE A 226 -5.05 -7.02 -22.89
C ILE A 226 -4.91 -6.52 -24.33
N LEU A 227 -3.65 -6.32 -24.72
CA LEU A 227 -3.26 -5.97 -26.08
C LEU A 227 -2.14 -6.91 -26.53
N PRO A 228 -2.41 -7.88 -27.42
CA PRO A 228 -1.39 -8.68 -28.05
C PRO A 228 -0.47 -7.79 -28.90
N VAL A 229 0.83 -7.92 -28.67
CA VAL A 229 1.87 -7.17 -29.38
C VAL A 229 2.94 -8.11 -29.89
N GLN A 230 3.53 -7.74 -31.02
CA GLN A 230 4.82 -8.27 -31.47
C GLN A 230 5.90 -7.25 -31.10
N SER A 231 6.90 -7.67 -30.34
CA SER A 231 8.03 -6.83 -29.94
C SER A 231 9.27 -7.70 -29.72
N ASP A 232 10.30 -7.50 -30.55
CA ASP A 232 11.59 -8.17 -30.32
C ASP A 232 12.17 -7.70 -28.99
N PHE A 233 12.11 -6.40 -28.69
CA PHE A 233 12.59 -5.84 -27.42
C PHE A 233 11.99 -6.54 -26.20
N LEU A 234 10.66 -6.61 -26.09
CA LEU A 234 10.00 -7.27 -24.95
C LEU A 234 10.30 -8.78 -24.89
N THR A 235 10.46 -9.42 -26.05
CA THR A 235 10.78 -10.85 -26.14
C THR A 235 12.13 -11.19 -25.49
N HIS A 236 13.10 -10.27 -25.48
CA HIS A 236 14.41 -10.49 -24.84
C HIS A 236 14.33 -10.67 -23.32
N PHE A 237 13.30 -10.14 -22.66
CA PHE A 237 13.11 -10.30 -21.21
C PHE A 237 12.55 -11.67 -20.83
N HIS A 238 12.02 -12.41 -21.81
CA HIS A 238 11.39 -13.70 -21.59
C HIS A 238 12.21 -14.88 -22.16
N ARG A 239 12.81 -14.71 -23.34
CA ARG A 239 13.53 -15.80 -24.01
C ARG A 239 14.86 -16.11 -23.35
N THR A 240 15.17 -17.40 -23.24
CA THR A 240 16.50 -17.85 -22.84
C THR A 240 17.53 -17.47 -23.91
N PRO A 241 18.72 -16.96 -23.53
CA PRO A 241 19.78 -16.67 -24.50
C PRO A 241 20.18 -17.93 -25.27
N SER A 242 19.90 -17.94 -26.57
CA SER A 242 20.26 -19.03 -27.46
C SER A 242 21.77 -19.01 -27.73
N GLN A 243 22.55 -19.75 -26.93
CA GLN A 243 23.95 -20.06 -27.26
C GLN A 243 24.06 -21.44 -27.91
N ASN A 244 23.40 -21.71 -29.04
CA ASN A 244 23.51 -22.98 -29.80
C ASN A 244 23.39 -24.29 -28.98
N LEU A 245 22.89 -24.20 -27.74
CA LEU A 245 22.77 -25.28 -26.79
C LEU A 245 21.30 -25.69 -26.81
N ARG A 246 21.04 -26.98 -27.04
CA ARG A 246 19.72 -27.56 -26.79
C ARG A 246 19.47 -27.48 -25.30
N THR A 247 18.80 -26.41 -24.85
CA THR A 247 18.44 -26.26 -23.44
C THR A 247 17.14 -27.03 -23.17
N PRO A 248 17.00 -27.70 -22.02
CA PRO A 248 15.75 -28.34 -21.62
C PRO A 248 14.64 -27.30 -21.30
N PHE A 249 14.92 -26.01 -21.44
CA PHE A 249 14.06 -24.89 -21.08
C PHE A 249 13.50 -24.16 -22.32
N ALA A 250 13.62 -24.74 -23.52
CA ALA A 250 13.13 -24.14 -24.76
C ALA A 250 11.60 -23.88 -24.71
N ASP A 251 10.85 -24.73 -24.01
CA ASP A 251 9.39 -24.63 -23.82
C ASP A 251 9.01 -24.07 -22.44
N CYS A 252 9.93 -23.35 -21.78
CA CYS A 252 9.64 -22.76 -20.47
C CYS A 252 8.61 -21.62 -20.61
N PRO A 253 7.49 -21.63 -19.86
CA PRO A 253 6.49 -20.57 -19.89
C PRO A 253 6.96 -19.27 -19.21
N GLY A 254 8.21 -19.21 -18.74
CA GLY A 254 8.77 -18.10 -17.99
C GLY A 254 8.39 -18.10 -16.50
N ALA A 255 8.79 -17.02 -15.81
CA ALA A 255 8.40 -16.81 -14.42
C ALA A 255 6.95 -16.34 -14.34
N ALA A 256 6.21 -16.83 -13.34
CA ALA A 256 4.85 -16.37 -13.02
C ALA A 256 4.82 -15.08 -12.17
N ALA A 257 5.98 -14.45 -11.97
CA ALA A 257 6.06 -13.14 -11.34
C ALA A 257 5.64 -12.05 -12.33
N ILE A 258 5.04 -10.97 -11.82
CA ILE A 258 4.72 -9.81 -12.65
C ILE A 258 5.97 -9.23 -13.31
N PHE A 259 5.81 -8.79 -14.55
CA PHE A 259 6.74 -7.93 -15.24
C PHE A 259 6.13 -6.54 -15.43
N ASP A 260 6.29 -5.69 -14.42
CA ASP A 260 5.81 -4.31 -14.42
C ASP A 260 6.83 -3.39 -15.08
N VAL A 261 6.39 -2.67 -16.11
CA VAL A 261 7.23 -1.72 -16.83
C VAL A 261 6.45 -0.49 -17.22
N GLN A 262 7.14 0.63 -17.29
CA GLN A 262 6.59 1.86 -17.84
C GLN A 262 6.50 1.75 -19.37
N LEU A 263 5.47 1.07 -19.88
CA LEU A 263 5.25 0.86 -21.33
C LEU A 263 5.27 2.17 -22.13
N SER A 264 4.87 3.28 -21.51
CA SER A 264 4.91 4.63 -22.09
C SER A 264 6.32 5.11 -22.47
N GLN A 265 7.37 4.53 -21.89
CA GLN A 265 8.77 4.87 -22.16
C GLN A 265 9.41 3.99 -23.23
N LEU A 266 8.69 2.97 -23.74
CA LEU A 266 9.20 2.11 -24.80
C LEU A 266 9.13 2.84 -26.15
N PRO A 267 10.14 2.67 -27.02
CA PRO A 267 10.09 3.20 -28.37
C PRO A 267 8.87 2.62 -29.11
N ARG A 268 8.05 3.46 -29.74
CA ARG A 268 6.80 3.00 -30.36
C ARG A 268 7.06 2.01 -31.50
N GLU A 269 8.16 2.20 -32.21
CA GLU A 269 8.67 1.32 -33.26
C GLU A 269 9.04 -0.08 -32.76
N SER A 270 9.30 -0.25 -31.46
CA SER A 270 9.61 -1.54 -30.85
C SER A 270 8.36 -2.38 -30.56
N ILE A 271 7.15 -1.83 -30.74
CA ILE A 271 5.88 -2.48 -30.43
C ILE A 271 4.97 -2.41 -31.65
N LYS A 272 4.68 -3.58 -32.23
CA LYS A 272 3.65 -3.73 -33.26
C LYS A 272 2.39 -4.32 -32.63
N MET A 273 1.31 -3.53 -32.60
CA MET A 273 0.00 -3.99 -32.13
C MET A 273 -0.56 -5.03 -33.11
N LEU A 274 -1.06 -6.15 -32.59
CA LEU A 274 -1.60 -7.25 -33.39
C LEU A 274 -3.14 -7.28 -33.43
N SER A 275 -3.78 -6.53 -32.54
CA SER A 275 -5.23 -6.35 -32.50
C SER A 275 -5.57 -5.01 -31.85
N GLU A 276 -6.86 -4.68 -31.81
CA GLU A 276 -7.37 -3.70 -30.85
C GLU A 276 -7.29 -4.25 -29.41
N PRO A 277 -7.11 -3.40 -28.40
CA PRO A 277 -7.19 -3.81 -27.01
C PRO A 277 -8.57 -4.40 -26.69
N PHE A 278 -8.60 -5.49 -25.93
CA PHE A 278 -9.85 -6.11 -25.49
C PHE A 278 -9.88 -6.28 -23.97
N ILE A 279 -11.09 -6.33 -23.42
CA ILE A 279 -11.31 -6.47 -21.99
C ILE A 279 -11.17 -7.94 -21.62
N ALA A 280 -10.19 -8.25 -20.78
CA ALA A 280 -10.01 -9.58 -20.22
C ALA A 280 -10.95 -9.81 -19.04
N PHE A 281 -11.04 -8.84 -18.14
CA PHE A 281 -11.84 -8.94 -16.92
C PHE A 281 -12.60 -7.66 -16.61
N ARG A 282 -13.77 -7.82 -16.00
CA ARG A 282 -14.61 -6.75 -15.45
C ARG A 282 -14.88 -7.06 -14.00
N PHE A 283 -14.72 -6.06 -13.14
CA PHE A 283 -14.97 -6.17 -11.71
C PHE A 283 -16.03 -5.17 -11.30
N ASN A 284 -17.00 -5.61 -10.50
CA ASN A 284 -17.98 -4.74 -9.86
C ASN A 284 -17.74 -4.79 -8.35
N PHE A 285 -17.20 -3.70 -7.81
CA PHE A 285 -16.90 -3.62 -6.38
C PHE A 285 -18.11 -3.24 -5.54
N GLU A 286 -19.23 -2.85 -6.16
CA GLU A 286 -20.49 -2.55 -5.45
C GLU A 286 -21.34 -3.79 -5.15
N ASP A 287 -21.05 -4.92 -5.80
CA ASP A 287 -21.73 -6.18 -5.55
C ASP A 287 -20.75 -7.23 -5.04
N GLY A 288 -20.68 -7.39 -3.73
CA GLY A 288 -19.84 -8.40 -3.08
C GLY A 288 -20.12 -9.84 -3.53
N ASN A 289 -21.33 -10.15 -4.04
CA ASN A 289 -21.64 -11.49 -4.55
C ASN A 289 -21.07 -11.73 -5.96
N SER A 290 -20.78 -10.66 -6.70
CA SER A 290 -20.15 -10.75 -8.03
C SER A 290 -18.66 -11.08 -7.95
N ILE A 291 -18.05 -10.88 -6.78
CA ILE A 291 -16.64 -11.15 -6.53
C ILE A 291 -16.47 -12.62 -6.14
N LYS A 292 -15.96 -13.43 -7.07
CA LYS A 292 -15.71 -14.86 -6.87
C LYS A 292 -14.51 -15.10 -5.97
#